data_AF-A0AAU5QNI8-F1
#
_entry.id   AF-A0AAU5QNI8-F1
#
_cell.length_a   1.000
_cell.length_b   1.000
_cell.length_c   1.000
_cell.angle_alpha   90.00
_cell.angle_beta   90.00
_cell.angle_gamma   90.00
#
_symmetry.space_group_name_H-M   'P 1'
#
loop_
_entity.id
_entity.type
_entity.pdbx_description
1 polymer ?
#
loop_
_entity_poly.entity_id
_entity_poly.type
_entity_poly.pdbx_seq_one_letter_code
_entity_poly.pdbx_strand_id
1 'polypeptide(L)'
;MEPSQSQIEPVRKVDAALRSLGAAGDEWTERTEEEAWFADWAGDLDGIELYIGLMGHGRHPDVIRVLLDDWVFDHVVVEHLEAFLTAVFSGRARLSNASWLFFFHHQVLEIPAGGTSYSAGRGVQDQDRLSRWERNIFVDE
;
A
#
# COMPACT_ATOMS: atom_id res chain seq x y z
N MET A 1 11.97 27.01 3.20
CA MET A 1 10.55 26.65 3.02
C MET A 1 10.38 25.40 3.85
N GLU A 2 9.66 25.47 4.97
CA GLU A 2 9.37 24.25 5.73
C GLU A 2 8.37 23.42 4.94
N PRO A 3 8.54 22.10 4.83
CA PRO A 3 7.58 21.25 4.13
C PRO A 3 6.23 21.37 4.83
N SER A 4 5.19 21.67 4.04
CA SER A 4 3.83 21.78 4.54
C SER A 4 3.40 20.42 5.06
N GLN A 5 3.27 20.26 6.38
CA GLN A 5 2.79 19.02 6.96
C GLN A 5 1.33 18.78 6.55
N SER A 6 1.04 17.58 6.03
CA SER A 6 -0.31 17.14 5.68
C SER A 6 -1.30 17.36 6.83
N GLN A 7 -2.51 17.84 6.51
CA GLN A 7 -3.58 17.94 7.51
C GLN A 7 -4.41 16.65 7.61
N ILE A 8 -4.20 15.69 6.71
CA ILE A 8 -4.92 14.42 6.65
C ILE A 8 -4.17 13.42 7.53
N GLU A 9 -4.81 12.92 8.59
CA GLU A 9 -4.14 12.09 9.60
C GLU A 9 -3.53 10.79 9.01
N PRO A 10 -4.26 10.01 8.18
CA PRO A 10 -3.68 8.82 7.56
C PRO A 10 -2.40 9.11 6.74
N VAL A 11 -2.35 10.23 6.02
CA VAL A 11 -1.17 10.64 5.24
C VAL A 11 0.03 10.85 6.15
N ARG A 12 -0.15 11.58 7.26
CA ARG A 12 0.94 11.79 8.25
C ARG A 12 1.44 10.48 8.86
N LYS A 13 0.54 9.54 9.15
CA LYS A 13 0.90 8.22 9.70
C LYS A 13 1.75 7.43 8.71
N VAL A 14 1.33 7.39 7.44
CA VAL A 14 2.07 6.68 6.38
C VAL A 14 3.41 7.36 6.10
N ASP A 15 3.45 8.70 6.00
CA ASP A 15 4.69 9.47 5.82
C ASP A 15 5.71 9.19 6.93
N ALA A 16 5.28 9.18 8.19
CA ALA A 16 6.14 8.85 9.32
C ALA A 16 6.66 7.39 9.26
N ALA A 17 5.81 6.43 8.89
CA ALA A 17 6.19 5.03 8.73
C ALA A 17 7.17 4.82 7.56
N LEU A 18 6.95 5.48 6.42
CA LEU A 18 7.87 5.41 5.28
C LEU A 18 9.24 5.99 5.66
N ARG A 19 9.27 7.14 6.33
CA ARG A 19 10.53 7.73 6.81
C ARG A 19 11.25 6.85 7.83
N SER A 20 10.53 6.17 8.73
CA SER A 20 11.16 5.25 9.70
C SER A 20 11.74 4.01 9.04
N LEU A 21 11.19 3.59 7.90
CA LEU A 21 11.72 2.53 7.05
C LEU A 21 12.87 3.00 6.15
N GLY A 22 13.20 4.30 6.15
CA GLY A 22 14.29 4.87 5.37
C GLY A 22 13.89 5.32 3.97
N ALA A 23 12.60 5.53 3.70
CA ALA A 23 12.14 6.04 2.42
C ALA A 23 12.79 7.40 2.11
N ALA A 24 13.31 7.49 0.89
CA ALA A 24 13.73 8.74 0.27
C ALA A 24 12.72 9.05 -0.84
N GLY A 25 12.02 10.17 -0.75
CA GLY A 25 11.00 10.47 -1.74
C GLY A 25 10.52 11.90 -1.71
N ASP A 26 9.66 12.18 -2.68
CA ASP A 26 9.03 13.47 -2.90
C ASP A 26 7.93 13.74 -1.85
N GLU A 27 7.42 14.97 -1.85
CA GLU A 27 6.29 15.35 -1.00
C GLU A 27 5.00 14.66 -1.47
N TRP A 28 4.09 14.36 -0.53
CA TRP A 28 2.75 13.87 -0.85
C TRP A 28 2.00 14.89 -1.72
N THR A 29 1.36 14.40 -2.77
CA THR A 29 0.41 15.19 -3.55
C THR A 29 -0.98 14.94 -3.02
N GLU A 30 -1.64 15.99 -2.51
CA GLU A 30 -2.96 15.89 -1.89
C GLU A 30 -4.03 16.58 -2.74
N ARG A 31 -5.20 15.94 -2.84
CA ARG A 31 -6.39 16.43 -3.52
C ARG A 31 -7.58 16.20 -2.60
N THR A 32 -8.37 17.25 -2.36
CA THR A 32 -9.61 17.16 -1.57
C THR A 32 -10.77 17.59 -2.45
N GLU A 33 -11.82 16.79 -2.50
CA GLU A 33 -13.05 17.07 -3.23
C GLU A 33 -14.23 16.83 -2.29
N GLU A 34 -14.95 17.90 -1.95
CA GLU A 34 -16.04 17.89 -0.97
C GLU A 34 -15.62 17.24 0.36
N GLU A 35 -16.16 16.06 0.65
CA GLU A 35 -15.89 15.28 1.84
C GLU A 35 -14.90 14.14 1.58
N ALA A 36 -14.47 13.92 0.34
CA ALA A 36 -13.48 12.91 -0.02
C ALA A 36 -12.09 13.53 -0.20
N TRP A 37 -11.07 12.71 -0.03
CA TRP A 37 -9.70 13.09 -0.30
C TRP A 37 -8.92 11.94 -0.92
N PHE A 38 -7.91 12.32 -1.68
CA PHE A 38 -6.94 11.45 -2.29
C PHE A 38 -5.55 12.02 -2.04
N ALA A 39 -4.62 11.18 -1.60
CA ALA A 39 -3.23 11.56 -1.47
C ALA A 39 -2.36 10.48 -2.09
N ASP A 40 -1.39 10.86 -2.91
CA ASP A 40 -0.42 9.95 -3.50
C ASP A 40 1.02 10.35 -3.20
N TRP A 41 1.86 9.33 -3.11
CA TRP A 41 3.29 9.42 -2.94
C TRP A 41 3.96 8.43 -3.88
N ALA A 42 5.00 8.89 -4.56
CA ALA A 42 5.89 8.04 -5.32
C ALA A 42 7.33 8.32 -4.84
N GLY A 43 8.10 7.27 -4.60
CA GLY A 43 9.47 7.42 -4.14
C GLY A 43 10.22 6.11 -4.06
N ASP A 44 11.38 6.16 -3.41
CA ASP A 44 12.28 5.03 -3.25
C ASP A 44 12.34 4.59 -1.79
N LEU A 45 12.30 3.28 -1.58
CA LEU A 45 12.57 2.66 -0.30
C LEU A 45 13.65 1.58 -0.49
N ASP A 46 14.88 1.88 -0.07
CA ASP A 46 16.02 0.97 -0.20
C ASP A 46 16.27 0.47 -1.63
N GLY A 47 16.19 1.37 -2.63
CA GLY A 47 16.37 1.04 -4.04
C GLY A 47 15.17 0.35 -4.69
N ILE A 48 14.00 0.43 -4.05
CA ILE A 48 12.71 -0.05 -4.55
C ILE A 48 11.82 1.17 -4.82
N GLU A 49 11.54 1.41 -6.10
CA GLU A 49 10.53 2.38 -6.51
C GLU A 49 9.14 1.87 -6.11
N LEU A 50 8.36 2.74 -5.48
CA LEU A 50 7.04 2.44 -4.93
C LEU A 50 6.08 3.58 -5.19
N TYR A 51 4.84 3.23 -5.50
CA TYR A 51 3.71 4.12 -5.50
C TYR A 51 2.76 3.75 -4.36
N ILE A 52 2.34 4.75 -3.57
CA ILE A 52 1.34 4.59 -2.53
C ILE A 52 0.25 5.65 -2.73
N GLY A 53 -1.00 5.20 -2.84
CA GLY A 53 -2.17 6.05 -2.83
C GLY A 53 -3.01 5.80 -1.58
N LEU A 54 -3.59 6.86 -1.02
CA LEU A 54 -4.50 6.80 0.11
C LEU A 54 -5.77 7.52 -0.27
N MET A 55 -6.93 6.92 0.00
CA MET A 55 -8.23 7.56 -0.22
C MET A 55 -9.13 7.39 0.99
N GLY A 56 -9.82 8.44 1.36
CA GLY A 56 -10.76 8.40 2.47
C GLY A 56 -11.87 9.44 2.35
N HIS A 57 -12.78 9.36 3.31
CA HIS A 57 -13.88 10.31 3.46
C HIS A 57 -13.80 10.94 4.85
N GLY A 58 -13.93 12.26 4.93
CA GLY A 58 -13.63 13.05 6.13
C GLY A 58 -12.14 13.13 6.44
N ARG A 59 -11.74 14.05 7.32
CA ARG A 59 -10.31 14.27 7.68
C ARG A 59 -9.72 13.22 8.63
N HIS A 60 -10.59 12.50 9.34
CA HIS A 60 -10.26 11.49 10.35
C HIS A 60 -11.10 10.23 10.15
N PRO A 61 -10.93 9.52 9.02
CA PRO A 61 -11.63 8.27 8.80
C PRO A 61 -11.06 7.16 9.70
N ASP A 62 -11.91 6.24 10.14
CA ASP A 62 -11.47 5.01 10.81
C ASP A 62 -10.90 3.99 9.80
N VAL A 63 -11.40 4.02 8.56
CA VAL A 63 -11.00 3.13 7.46
C VAL A 63 -10.76 3.90 6.16
N ILE A 64 -9.76 3.47 5.41
CA ILE A 64 -9.38 4.07 4.13
C ILE A 64 -9.19 3.00 3.05
N ARG A 65 -9.10 3.43 1.80
CA ARG A 65 -8.55 2.63 0.71
C ARG A 65 -7.07 2.92 0.58
N VAL A 66 -6.27 1.87 0.40
CA VAL A 66 -4.83 1.96 0.16
C VAL A 66 -4.53 1.38 -1.22
N LEU A 67 -3.80 2.14 -2.03
CA LEU A 67 -3.16 1.64 -3.24
C LEU A 67 -1.68 1.45 -2.91
N LEU A 68 -1.14 0.29 -3.27
CA LEU A 68 0.27 -0.04 -3.19
C LEU A 68 0.70 -0.59 -4.55
N ASP A 69 1.37 0.24 -5.34
CA ASP A 69 1.49 0.05 -6.79
C ASP A 69 0.12 -0.29 -7.42
N ASP A 70 0.01 -1.47 -8.03
CA ASP A 70 -1.22 -1.96 -8.67
C ASP A 70 -2.18 -2.68 -7.71
N TRP A 71 -1.84 -2.80 -6.43
CA TRP A 71 -2.66 -3.46 -5.42
C TRP A 71 -3.62 -2.49 -4.76
N VAL A 72 -4.90 -2.84 -4.74
CA VAL A 72 -5.96 -2.04 -4.09
C VAL A 72 -6.51 -2.79 -2.89
N PHE A 73 -6.35 -2.21 -1.71
CA PHE A 73 -6.90 -2.69 -0.45
C PHE A 73 -8.04 -1.78 -0.01
N ASP A 74 -9.24 -2.34 0.05
CA ASP A 74 -10.42 -1.66 0.59
C ASP A 74 -10.49 -1.84 2.12
N HIS A 75 -11.02 -0.83 2.81
CA HIS A 75 -11.31 -0.87 4.24
C HIS A 75 -10.10 -1.16 5.16
N VAL A 76 -8.95 -0.57 4.86
CA VAL A 76 -7.78 -0.61 5.73
C VAL A 76 -8.01 0.29 6.94
N VAL A 77 -7.89 -0.27 8.15
CA VAL A 77 -8.05 0.46 9.40
C VAL A 77 -6.87 1.41 9.60
N VAL A 78 -7.13 2.67 9.90
CA VAL A 78 -6.10 3.73 9.95
C VAL A 78 -5.06 3.45 11.03
N GLU A 79 -5.44 2.88 12.17
CA GLU A 79 -4.53 2.45 13.23
C GLU A 79 -3.59 1.31 12.79
N HIS A 80 -3.94 0.57 11.74
CA HIS A 80 -3.15 -0.56 11.27
C HIS A 80 -2.10 -0.17 10.21
N LEU A 81 -2.10 1.09 9.73
CA LEU A 81 -1.27 1.50 8.58
C LEU A 81 0.23 1.32 8.80
N GLU A 82 0.76 1.62 9.99
CA GLU A 82 2.17 1.38 10.29
C GLU A 82 2.51 -0.11 10.26
N ALA A 83 1.68 -0.94 10.90
CA ALA A 83 1.86 -2.38 10.93
C ALA A 83 1.71 -3.01 9.53
N PHE A 84 0.81 -2.46 8.71
CA PHE A 84 0.57 -2.84 7.32
C PHE A 84 1.82 -2.61 6.46
N LEU A 85 2.35 -1.39 6.45
CA LEU A 85 3.56 -1.07 5.66
C LEU A 85 4.78 -1.83 6.15
N THR A 86 4.92 -1.95 7.48
CA THR A 86 6.01 -2.75 8.06
C THR A 86 5.91 -4.20 7.62
N ALA A 87 4.70 -4.79 7.55
CA ALA A 87 4.55 -6.17 7.13
C ALA A 87 4.92 -6.39 5.67
N VAL A 88 4.57 -5.45 4.78
CA VAL A 88 4.98 -5.45 3.37
C VAL A 88 6.50 -5.48 3.25
N PHE A 89 7.18 -4.52 3.88
CA PHE A 89 8.62 -4.31 3.66
C PHE A 89 9.53 -5.15 4.57
N SER A 90 8.98 -5.81 5.60
CA SER A 90 9.73 -6.75 6.45
C SER A 90 9.60 -8.21 6.01
N GLY A 91 9.02 -8.49 4.84
CA GLY A 91 8.82 -9.86 4.33
C GLY A 91 7.75 -10.67 5.09
N ARG A 92 6.86 -10.02 5.85
CA ARG A 92 5.75 -10.69 6.56
C ARG A 92 4.47 -10.76 5.73
N ALA A 93 4.37 -9.95 4.68
CA ALA A 93 3.35 -10.11 3.66
C ALA A 93 3.63 -11.36 2.81
N ARG A 94 2.60 -11.83 2.11
CA ARG A 94 2.64 -13.04 1.31
C ARG A 94 1.95 -12.76 -0.02
N LEU A 95 2.65 -13.02 -1.12
CA LEU A 95 2.12 -12.95 -2.47
C LEU A 95 2.10 -14.36 -3.05
N SER A 96 0.91 -14.89 -3.37
CA SER A 96 0.77 -16.22 -3.96
C SER A 96 -0.01 -16.17 -5.27
N ASN A 97 0.21 -17.19 -6.11
CA ASN A 97 -0.64 -17.43 -7.26
C ASN A 97 -1.89 -18.19 -6.81
N ALA A 98 -3.06 -17.75 -7.26
CA ALA A 98 -4.32 -18.44 -7.12
C ALA A 98 -4.88 -18.77 -8.51
N SER A 99 -5.21 -20.04 -8.73
CA SER A 99 -5.91 -20.47 -9.96
C SER A 99 -7.40 -20.58 -9.68
N TRP A 100 -8.21 -19.80 -10.40
CA TRP A 100 -9.66 -20.03 -10.44
C TRP A 100 -10.03 -20.57 -11.83
N LEU A 101 -10.58 -21.78 -11.87
CA LEU A 101 -11.08 -22.47 -13.08
C LEU A 101 -10.15 -22.37 -14.31
N PHE A 102 -9.08 -23.18 -14.35
CA PHE A 102 -8.21 -23.57 -15.48
C PHE A 102 -7.65 -22.52 -16.47
N PHE A 103 -8.12 -21.27 -16.51
CA PHE A 103 -7.73 -20.27 -17.52
C PHE A 103 -7.46 -18.87 -16.94
N PHE A 104 -7.81 -18.61 -15.68
CA PHE A 104 -7.53 -17.33 -15.03
C PHE A 104 -6.47 -17.50 -13.94
N HIS A 105 -5.27 -17.01 -14.22
CA HIS A 105 -4.21 -16.86 -13.24
C HIS A 105 -4.44 -15.53 -12.50
N HIS A 106 -4.61 -15.61 -11.19
CA HIS A 106 -4.67 -14.45 -10.32
C HIS A 106 -3.52 -14.49 -9.32
N GLN A 107 -3.09 -13.32 -8.87
CA GLN A 107 -2.22 -13.21 -7.70
C GLN A 107 -3.02 -12.64 -6.54
N VAL A 108 -2.74 -13.14 -5.35
CA VAL A 108 -3.32 -12.68 -4.10
C VAL A 108 -2.19 -12.19 -3.20
N LEU A 109 -2.28 -10.93 -2.81
CA LEU A 109 -1.39 -10.33 -1.82
C LEU A 109 -2.11 -10.28 -0.48
N GLU A 110 -1.53 -10.92 0.53
CA GLU A 110 -2.01 -10.94 1.91
C GLU A 110 -1.03 -10.20 2.82
N ILE A 111 -1.54 -9.26 3.63
CA ILE A 111 -0.74 -8.39 4.50
C ILE A 111 -1.30 -8.47 5.94
N PRO A 112 -0.56 -9.07 6.89
CA PRO A 112 -0.98 -9.12 8.28
C PRO A 112 -0.72 -7.79 9.00
N ALA A 113 -1.76 -7.18 9.57
CA ALA A 113 -1.65 -5.95 10.37
C ALA A 113 -2.77 -5.84 11.44
N GLY A 114 -2.39 -5.46 12.66
CA GLY A 114 -3.36 -5.26 13.76
C GLY A 114 -4.20 -6.49 14.12
N GLY A 115 -3.65 -7.70 13.98
CA GLY A 115 -4.40 -8.95 14.19
C GLY A 115 -5.39 -9.30 13.07
N THR A 116 -5.42 -8.52 12.00
CA THR A 116 -6.21 -8.74 10.77
C THR A 116 -5.28 -9.15 9.62
N SER A 117 -5.80 -9.87 8.63
CA SER A 117 -5.13 -10.09 7.35
C SER A 117 -5.88 -9.33 6.26
N TYR A 118 -5.22 -8.36 5.63
CA TYR A 118 -5.75 -7.62 4.49
C TYR A 118 -5.37 -8.34 3.21
N SER A 119 -6.30 -8.45 2.27
CA SER A 119 -6.01 -9.08 0.98
C SER A 119 -6.44 -8.24 -0.21
N ALA A 120 -5.66 -8.33 -1.28
CA ALA A 120 -5.96 -7.75 -2.57
C ALA A 120 -5.67 -8.79 -3.65
N GLY A 121 -6.45 -8.78 -4.73
CA GLY A 121 -6.29 -9.69 -5.85
C GLY A 121 -6.08 -8.93 -7.15
N ARG A 122 -5.16 -9.39 -8.00
CA ARG A 122 -5.00 -8.90 -9.38
C ARG A 122 -5.00 -10.05 -10.38
N GLY A 123 -5.45 -9.80 -11.60
CA GLY A 123 -5.27 -10.76 -12.71
C GLY A 123 -3.81 -10.73 -13.16
N VAL A 124 -3.25 -11.89 -13.53
CA VAL A 124 -1.89 -11.99 -14.07
C VAL A 124 -1.97 -11.97 -15.59
N GLN A 125 -1.35 -10.97 -16.21
CA GLN A 125 -1.04 -10.94 -17.64
C GLN A 125 0.35 -11.51 -17.88
N ASP A 126 0.61 -12.09 -19.06
CA ASP A 126 1.91 -12.70 -19.44
C ASP A 126 3.12 -11.72 -19.35
N GLN A 127 2.86 -10.42 -19.18
CA GLN A 127 3.87 -9.37 -19.03
C GLN A 127 4.05 -8.88 -17.58
N ASP A 128 3.28 -9.38 -16.62
CA ASP A 128 3.34 -8.95 -15.22
C ASP A 128 4.57 -9.54 -14.54
N ARG A 129 5.72 -8.92 -14.81
CA ARG A 129 6.93 -9.18 -14.03
C ARG A 129 6.70 -8.61 -12.65
N LEU A 130 6.78 -9.48 -11.64
CA LEU A 130 6.79 -9.07 -10.24
C LEU A 130 7.77 -7.92 -10.04
N SER A 131 7.32 -6.87 -9.34
CA SER A 131 8.18 -5.77 -8.90
C SER A 131 9.28 -6.29 -7.96
N ARG A 132 10.28 -5.46 -7.64
CA ARG A 132 11.39 -5.91 -6.76
C ARG A 132 10.89 -6.32 -5.38
N TRP A 133 9.98 -5.56 -4.77
CA TRP A 133 9.46 -5.89 -3.44
C TRP A 133 8.51 -7.08 -3.49
N GLU A 134 7.70 -7.23 -4.55
CA GLU A 134 6.81 -8.38 -4.72
C GLU A 134 7.58 -9.70 -4.74
N ARG A 135 8.76 -9.72 -5.37
CA ARG A 135 9.63 -10.91 -5.37
C ARG A 135 10.11 -11.31 -3.97
N ASN A 136 10.22 -10.36 -3.03
CA ASN A 136 10.68 -10.64 -1.67
C ASN A 136 9.61 -11.34 -0.82
N ILE A 137 8.34 -11.22 -1.23
CA ILE A 137 7.18 -11.79 -0.52
C ILE A 137 6.45 -12.86 -1.34
N PHE A 138 6.92 -13.12 -2.55
CA PHE A 138 6.35 -14.13 -3.42
C PHE A 138 6.63 -15.54 -2.90
N VAL A 139 5.59 -16.34 -2.82
CA VAL A 139 5.63 -17.76 -2.48
C VAL A 139 5.12 -18.57 -3.67
N ASP A 140 5.99 -19.45 -4.18
CA ASP A 140 5.65 -20.43 -5.21
C ASP A 140 5.00 -21.62 -4.50
N GLU A 141 3.69 -21.76 -4.62
CA GLU A 141 2.91 -22.87 -4.05
C GLU A 141 2.53 -23.93 -5.08
#